data_AF-A0A8S3FI53-F1
#
_entry.id   AF-A0A8S3FI53-F1
#
_cell.length_a   1.000
_cell.length_b   1.000
_cell.length_c   1.000
_cell.angle_alpha   90.00
_cell.angle_beta   90.00
_cell.angle_gamma   90.00
#
_symmetry.space_group_name_H-M   'P 1'
#
loop_
_entity.id
_entity.type
_entity.pdbx_description
1 polymer ?
#
loop_
_entity_poly.entity_id
_entity_poly.type
_entity_poly.pdbx_seq_one_letter_code
_entity_poly.pdbx_strand_id
1 'polypeptide(L)' 'QRVTQHKCYIVATCDRELKQRIRKIPGVPIMYLHGHRYTIERMPDAHGAPRV' A
#
# COMPACT_ATOMS: atom_id res chain seq x y z
N GLN A 1 0.18 -9.10 -11.69
CA GLN A 1 0.91 -10.37 -11.77
C GLN A 1 2.19 -10.37 -10.92
N ARG A 2 3.15 -9.44 -11.11
CA ARG A 2 4.40 -9.41 -10.30
C ARG A 2 4.18 -9.39 -8.78
N VAL A 3 3.39 -8.46 -8.27
CA VAL A 3 3.07 -8.36 -6.81
C VAL A 3 2.21 -9.52 -6.28
N THR A 4 1.57 -10.28 -7.17
CA THR A 4 0.83 -11.48 -6.81
C THR A 4 1.79 -12.65 -6.60
N GLN A 5 2.79 -12.79 -7.46
CA GLN A 5 3.80 -13.85 -7.42
C GLN A 5 4.92 -13.58 -6.41
N HIS A 6 5.34 -12.32 -6.26
CA HIS A 6 6.46 -11.94 -5.40
C HIS A 6 5.97 -10.84 -4.45
N LYS A 7 6.10 -11.10 -3.13
CA LYS A 7 5.64 -10.20 -2.06
C LYS A 7 6.71 -9.22 -1.58
N CYS A 8 7.79 -9.05 -2.35
CA CYS A 8 8.93 -8.20 -2.01
C CYS A 8 8.80 -6.77 -2.58
N TYR A 9 7.57 -6.24 -2.63
CA TYR A 9 7.29 -4.94 -3.23
C TYR A 9 6.38 -4.08 -2.34
N ILE A 10 6.61 -2.76 -2.40
CA ILE A 10 5.67 -1.74 -1.98
C ILE A 10 5.08 -1.11 -3.25
N VAL A 11 3.75 -0.98 -3.32
CA VAL A 11 3.09 -0.38 -4.48
C VAL A 11 2.78 1.08 -4.20
N ALA A 12 3.44 1.99 -4.90
CA ALA A 12 3.16 3.44 -4.80
C ALA A 12 2.06 3.85 -5.80
N THR A 13 0.87 4.23 -5.31
CA THR A 13 -0.21 4.70 -6.18
C THR A 13 -1.28 5.50 -5.44
N CYS A 14 -1.84 6.51 -6.10
CA CYS A 14 -3.02 7.22 -5.62
C CYS A 14 -4.33 6.68 -6.21
N ASP A 15 -4.27 5.76 -7.20
CA ASP A 15 -5.44 5.23 -7.90
C ASP A 15 -6.34 4.38 -6.98
N ARG A 16 -7.65 4.70 -6.94
CA ARG A 16 -8.57 4.08 -5.99
C ARG A 16 -8.82 2.60 -6.29
N GLU A 17 -8.98 2.25 -7.57
CA GLU A 17 -9.32 0.89 -7.98
C GLU A 17 -8.10 -0.04 -7.82
N LEU A 18 -6.91 0.44 -8.19
CA LEU A 18 -5.67 -0.28 -7.98
C LEU A 18 -5.42 -0.54 -6.49
N LYS A 19 -5.64 0.45 -5.62
CA LYS A 19 -5.57 0.26 -4.16
C LYS A 19 -6.52 -0.84 -3.68
N GLN A 20 -7.78 -0.84 -4.13
CA GLN A 20 -8.73 -1.90 -3.78
C GLN A 20 -8.27 -3.29 -4.26
N ARG A 21 -7.67 -3.38 -5.45
CA ARG A 21 -7.11 -4.64 -5.97
C ARG A 21 -5.90 -5.11 -5.18
N ILE A 22 -4.99 -4.21 -4.81
CA ILE A 22 -3.78 -4.56 -4.04
C ILE A 22 -4.11 -4.87 -2.57
N ARG A 23 -5.12 -4.25 -1.96
CA ARG A 23 -5.57 -4.60 -0.60
C ARG A 23 -6.02 -6.05 -0.44
N LYS A 24 -6.55 -6.66 -1.51
CA LYS A 24 -6.90 -8.09 -1.54
C LYS A 24 -5.67 -9.00 -1.48
N ILE A 25 -4.47 -8.47 -1.75
CA ILE A 25 -3.23 -9.21 -1.73
C ILE A 25 -2.56 -9.02 -0.35
N PRO A 26 -2.44 -10.07 0.49
CA PRO A 26 -1.72 -9.97 1.75
C PRO A 26 -0.21 -9.82 1.51
N GLY A 27 0.47 -9.11 2.41
CA GLY A 27 1.93 -8.93 2.38
C GLY A 27 2.44 -7.91 1.37
N VAL A 28 1.56 -7.15 0.71
CA VAL A 28 1.95 -6.06 -0.22
C VAL A 28 1.47 -4.73 0.36
N PRO A 29 2.38 -3.89 0.90
CA PRO A 29 2.04 -2.55 1.36
C PRO A 29 1.73 -1.61 0.18
N ILE A 30 0.93 -0.59 0.46
CA ILE A 30 0.60 0.46 -0.51
C ILE A 30 1.10 1.80 0.04
N MET A 31 1.84 2.54 -0.77
CA MET A 31 2.27 3.91 -0.51
C MET A 31 1.43 4.89 -1.32
N TYR A 32 0.95 5.97 -0.72
CA TYR A 32 0.20 7.02 -1.41
C TYR A 32 0.48 8.41 -0.82
N LEU A 33 0.15 9.46 -1.59
CA LEU A 33 0.29 10.84 -1.13
C LEU A 33 -0.95 11.25 -0.33
N HIS A 34 -0.75 11.81 0.85
CA HIS A 34 -1.79 12.41 1.67
C HIS A 34 -1.23 13.60 2.45
N GLY A 35 -1.86 14.78 2.34
CA GLY A 35 -1.44 15.97 3.09
C GLY A 35 0.03 16.35 2.86
N HIS A 36 0.50 16.34 1.62
CA HIS A 36 1.91 16.59 1.24
C HIS A 36 2.93 15.60 1.85
N ARG A 37 2.49 14.44 2.33
CA ARG A 37 3.34 13.40 2.91
C ARG A 37 3.09 12.05 2.25
N TYR A 38 4.13 11.21 2.18
CA TYR A 38 3.96 9.81 1.82
C TYR A 38 3.42 9.03 3.01
N THR A 39 2.32 8.32 2.78
CA THR A 39 1.65 7.47 3.77
C THR A 39 1.73 6.02 3.29
N ILE A 40 2.01 5.08 4.18
CA ILE A 40 2.11 3.65 3.85
C ILE A 40 1.04 2.88 4.63
N GLU A 41 0.07 2.28 3.95
CA GLU A 41 -0.89 1.39 4.60
C GLU A 41 -0.37 -0.06 4.74
N ARG A 42 -0.90 -0.78 5.74
CA ARG A 42 -0.67 -2.22 5.99
C ARG A 42 0.79 -2.63 6.24
N MET A 43 1.63 -1.69 6.69
CA MET A 43 2.95 -2.00 7.20
C MET A 43 2.87 -2.06 8.75
N PRO A 44 3.23 -3.20 9.39
CA PRO A 44 3.09 -3.38 10.84
C PRO A 44 3.80 -2.30 11.67
N ASP A 45 4.95 -1.83 11.18
CA ASP A 45 5.80 -0.85 11.86
C ASP A 45 5.63 0.59 11.32
N ALA A 46 4.65 0.85 10.45
CA ALA A 46 4.43 2.19 9.90
C ALA A 46 3.77 3.11 10.92
N HIS A 47 4.60 3.75 11.73
CA HIS A 47 4.21 4.88 12.56
C HIS A 47 3.75 6.06 11.67
N GLY A 48 2.46 6.38 11.68
CA GLY A 48 1.90 7.56 11.02
C GLY A 48 0.87 7.30 9.91
N ALA A 49 0.61 6.03 9.57
CA ALA A 49 -0.46 5.71 8.64
C ALA A 49 -1.83 5.68 9.34
N PRO A 50 -2.89 6.25 8.75
CA PRO A 50 -4.25 6.09 9.27
C PRO A 50 -4.54 4.60 9.39
N ARG A 51 -5.02 4.16 10.56
CA ARG A 51 -5.56 2.81 10.75
C ARG A 51 -6.88 2.76 9.99
N VAL A 52 -6.81 2.46 8.70
CA VAL A 52 -7.98 2.10 7.87
C VAL A 52 -8.39 0.66 8.12
#